data_AF-A0A093DGG5-F1
#
_entry.id   AF-A0A093DGG5-F1
#
_cell.length_a   1.000
_cell.length_b   1.000
_cell.length_c   1.000
_cell.angle_alpha   90.00
_cell.angle_beta   90.00
_cell.angle_gamma   90.00
#
_symmetry.space_group_name_H-M   'P 1'
#
loop_
_entity.id
_entity.type
_entity.pdbx_description
1 polymer ?
#
loop_
_entity_poly.entity_id
_entity_poly.type
_entity_poly.pdbx_seq_one_letter_code
_entity_poly.pdbx_strand_id
1 'polypeptide(L)'
;VLLLRNKMEFRALGSRCPHYGAPLSKGVLRRERLRCPWHGACFSIHTGDIEEYPSLDCLPCFKVTVEDGKVFVTAKKKVLTLPGVTEHKQHLGRCLLNQDIVLLLGGGVAALVCAETLRQEGFTGRIIMVTKEKHVPYDKSKLSKAMNLKAEDIYLRKPELLHAQDIEFWTEKEAVSVDFQKQKVHFMDGSSQKYHQLLIAAGSHPNFLKVPGADLQNVCFLYTPEDSRKILELATGRNLVIIGASFIEQGQVSWLYAPAGDTQESSQQPGAAALPAQVLPECGFFHSSAGWNLLVNAQTSFLFLLQMLQNKRVKFYMKTELRELQGKDGKVTEAVLACGEKLPADVVVVGIGVSPSSAFLDGTSMARDEHGAILVDLHMQTNIPNVFAAGDVVSFPVALLSGDRSSIHHQQVAEAHGHIAALNMLKRGKELHTVPFFWTTMLGKTIRYAGCGKGYTDTVVKGSLEQQKFLIFYIKDGIVTAAASLDCDPMVSLIAEVLYLGKQITKEEAE
;
A
#
# COMPACT_ATOMS: atom_id res chain seq x y z
N VAL A 1 -25.30 -12.24 -0.42
CA VAL A 1 -25.65 -11.75 -1.77
C VAL A 1 -26.04 -10.30 -1.66
N LEU A 2 -25.54 -9.45 -2.56
CA LEU A 2 -25.92 -8.05 -2.70
C LEU A 2 -26.73 -7.91 -4.00
N LEU A 3 -28.01 -7.58 -3.87
CA LEU A 3 -28.86 -7.27 -5.01
C LEU A 3 -28.72 -5.77 -5.32
N LEU A 4 -28.34 -5.47 -6.55
CA LEU A 4 -28.14 -4.13 -7.07
C LEU A 4 -29.24 -3.83 -8.08
N ARG A 5 -29.80 -2.63 -8.01
CA ARG A 5 -30.62 -2.07 -9.08
C ARG A 5 -29.87 -0.90 -9.70
N ASN A 6 -29.50 -1.02 -10.97
CA ASN A 6 -28.93 0.07 -11.74
C ASN A 6 -29.88 0.41 -12.89
N LYS A 7 -30.49 1.60 -12.83
CA LYS A 7 -31.61 1.97 -13.71
C LYS A 7 -32.76 0.93 -13.62
N MET A 8 -33.04 0.23 -14.72
CA MET A 8 -34.08 -0.81 -14.81
C MET A 8 -33.51 -2.24 -14.72
N GLU A 9 -32.19 -2.39 -14.58
CA GLU A 9 -31.55 -3.70 -14.53
C GLU A 9 -31.26 -4.13 -13.10
N PHE A 10 -31.45 -5.43 -12.83
CA PHE A 10 -31.07 -6.06 -11.58
C PHE A 10 -29.83 -6.94 -11.78
N ARG A 11 -28.87 -6.80 -10.88
CA ARG A 11 -27.63 -7.59 -10.82
C ARG A 11 -27.43 -8.11 -9.41
N ALA A 12 -26.76 -9.24 -9.25
CA ALA A 12 -26.49 -9.80 -7.94
C ALA A 12 -25.01 -10.20 -7.82
N LEU A 13 -24.35 -9.69 -6.79
CA LEU A 13 -22.92 -9.89 -6.52
C LEU A 13 -22.69 -10.43 -5.10
N GLY A 14 -21.44 -10.79 -4.80
CA GLY A 14 -20.94 -10.95 -3.43
C GLY A 14 -21.24 -9.69 -2.58
N SER A 15 -21.66 -9.89 -1.33
CA SER A 15 -22.05 -8.78 -0.44
C SER A 15 -20.93 -8.20 0.41
N ARG A 16 -19.73 -8.79 0.35
CA ARG A 16 -18.55 -8.37 1.09
C ARG A 16 -17.39 -8.15 0.15
N CYS A 17 -16.62 -7.09 0.39
CA CYS A 17 -15.39 -6.84 -0.33
C CYS A 17 -14.38 -7.96 -0.05
N PRO A 18 -13.77 -8.59 -1.07
CA PRO A 18 -12.80 -9.67 -0.87
C PRO A 18 -11.50 -9.25 -0.18
N HIS A 19 -11.17 -7.95 -0.17
CA HIS A 19 -10.02 -7.42 0.57
C HIS A 19 -10.17 -7.72 2.07
N TYR A 20 -10.90 -6.90 2.84
CA TYR A 20 -11.07 -7.06 4.30
C TYR A 20 -12.54 -7.21 4.72
N GLY A 21 -13.41 -7.71 3.84
CA GLY A 21 -14.77 -8.11 4.21
C GLY A 21 -15.79 -6.95 4.38
N ALA A 22 -15.44 -5.74 3.95
CA ALA A 22 -16.30 -4.55 4.03
C ALA A 22 -17.70 -4.82 3.46
N PRO A 23 -18.78 -4.40 4.14
CA PRO A 23 -20.14 -4.58 3.64
C PRO A 23 -20.36 -3.69 2.42
N LEU A 24 -20.48 -4.30 1.24
CA LEU A 24 -20.64 -3.56 -0.02
C LEU A 24 -22.01 -2.89 -0.17
N SER A 25 -22.99 -3.25 0.66
CA SER A 25 -24.24 -2.51 0.79
C SER A 25 -24.06 -1.09 1.34
N LYS A 26 -22.91 -0.79 1.97
CA LYS A 26 -22.51 0.56 2.39
C LYS A 26 -21.56 1.24 1.39
N GLY A 27 -21.25 0.57 0.28
CA GLY A 27 -20.36 1.08 -0.76
C GLY A 27 -21.00 2.15 -1.64
N VAL A 28 -20.25 2.60 -2.63
CA VAL A 28 -20.69 3.60 -3.60
C VAL A 28 -20.95 2.93 -4.94
N LEU A 29 -22.20 2.96 -5.40
CA LEU A 29 -22.58 2.55 -6.74
C LEU A 29 -22.65 3.78 -7.66
N ARG A 30 -21.75 3.87 -8.65
CA ARG A 30 -21.77 4.91 -9.68
C ARG A 30 -21.55 4.29 -11.05
N ARG A 31 -22.45 4.62 -12.00
CA ARG A 31 -22.49 3.98 -13.33
C ARG A 31 -22.50 2.45 -13.19
N GLU A 32 -21.45 1.77 -13.62
CA GLU A 32 -21.31 0.31 -13.62
C GLU A 32 -20.26 -0.16 -12.61
N ARG A 33 -19.86 0.72 -11.68
CA ARG A 33 -18.79 0.53 -10.71
C ARG A 33 -19.35 0.51 -9.29
N LEU A 34 -18.95 -0.48 -8.51
CA LEU A 34 -19.25 -0.59 -7.09
C LEU A 34 -17.97 -0.47 -6.27
N ARG A 35 -17.80 0.66 -5.59
CA ARG A 35 -16.62 0.93 -4.76
C ARG A 35 -16.85 0.57 -3.29
N CYS A 36 -15.88 -0.15 -2.73
CA CYS A 36 -15.77 -0.48 -1.32
C CYS A 36 -15.73 0.79 -0.44
N PRO A 37 -16.50 0.84 0.66
CA PRO A 37 -16.52 2.00 1.54
C PRO A 37 -15.26 2.15 2.40
N TRP A 38 -14.50 1.06 2.63
CA TRP A 38 -13.37 1.08 3.57
C TRP A 38 -12.03 1.29 2.88
N HIS A 39 -11.77 0.58 1.79
CA HIS A 39 -10.42 0.48 1.24
C HIS A 39 -10.30 0.95 -0.20
N GLY A 40 -11.41 1.42 -0.80
CA GLY A 40 -11.40 2.00 -2.14
C GLY A 40 -11.39 0.99 -3.29
N ALA A 41 -11.25 -0.32 -3.03
CA ALA A 41 -11.37 -1.36 -4.04
C ALA A 41 -12.69 -1.22 -4.81
N CYS A 42 -12.64 -1.32 -6.14
CA CYS A 42 -13.78 -1.10 -7.00
C CYS A 42 -14.01 -2.32 -7.90
N PHE A 43 -15.27 -2.62 -8.19
CA PHE A 43 -15.66 -3.81 -8.95
C PHE A 43 -16.68 -3.46 -10.03
N SER A 44 -16.60 -4.17 -11.16
CA SER A 44 -17.62 -4.13 -12.20
C SER A 44 -18.90 -4.78 -11.68
N ILE A 45 -20.05 -4.13 -11.85
CA ILE A 45 -21.33 -4.72 -11.46
C ILE A 45 -21.83 -5.81 -12.42
N HIS A 46 -21.18 -5.94 -13.58
CA HIS A 46 -21.56 -6.89 -14.61
C HIS A 46 -20.78 -8.19 -14.50
N THR A 47 -19.48 -8.09 -14.27
CA THR A 47 -18.57 -9.26 -14.23
C THR A 47 -18.10 -9.57 -12.82
N GLY A 48 -18.17 -8.62 -11.89
CA GLY A 48 -17.55 -8.75 -10.57
C GLY A 48 -16.04 -8.54 -10.60
N ASP A 49 -15.45 -8.29 -11.77
CA ASP A 49 -14.01 -8.08 -11.94
C ASP A 49 -13.54 -6.86 -11.18
N ILE A 50 -12.27 -6.89 -10.78
CA ILE A 50 -11.58 -5.79 -10.13
C ILE A 50 -11.39 -4.67 -11.15
N GLU A 51 -11.93 -3.51 -10.81
CA GLU A 51 -11.82 -2.29 -11.57
C GLU A 51 -10.79 -1.33 -10.96
N GLU A 52 -10.65 -1.35 -9.63
CA GLU A 52 -9.55 -0.73 -8.89
C GLU A 52 -9.21 -1.55 -7.64
N TYR A 53 -7.94 -1.52 -7.27
CA TYR A 53 -7.33 -2.22 -6.14
C TYR A 53 -7.68 -1.56 -4.78
N PRO A 54 -7.44 -2.18 -3.60
CA PRO A 54 -6.54 -3.29 -3.29
C PRO A 54 -7.14 -4.69 -3.15
N SER A 55 -8.24 -4.99 -3.85
CA SER A 55 -8.71 -6.38 -3.87
C SER A 55 -7.82 -7.22 -4.78
N LEU A 56 -7.41 -8.41 -4.32
CA LEU A 56 -6.72 -9.40 -5.14
C LEU A 56 -7.69 -10.39 -5.80
N ASP A 57 -8.97 -10.30 -5.44
CA ASP A 57 -9.99 -11.25 -5.85
C ASP A 57 -11.23 -10.54 -6.37
N CYS A 58 -11.90 -11.16 -7.35
CA CYS A 58 -13.13 -10.68 -7.96
C CYS A 58 -14.34 -10.99 -7.06
N LEU A 59 -15.45 -10.29 -7.30
CA LEU A 59 -16.73 -10.61 -6.68
C LEU A 59 -17.41 -11.77 -7.42
N PRO A 60 -17.98 -12.76 -6.71
CA PRO A 60 -18.84 -13.74 -7.35
C PRO A 60 -20.10 -13.06 -7.90
N CYS A 61 -20.48 -13.41 -9.13
CA CYS A 61 -21.71 -12.98 -9.76
C CYS A 61 -22.79 -14.07 -9.66
N PHE A 62 -24.03 -13.67 -9.42
CA PHE A 62 -25.15 -14.59 -9.31
C PHE A 62 -26.17 -14.34 -10.43
N LYS A 63 -26.78 -15.41 -10.94
CA LYS A 63 -27.81 -15.31 -11.97
C LYS A 63 -29.03 -14.61 -11.38
N VAL A 64 -29.53 -13.61 -12.09
CA VAL A 64 -30.76 -12.87 -11.73
C VAL A 64 -31.83 -13.14 -12.79
N THR A 65 -33.05 -13.47 -12.37
CA THR A 65 -34.24 -13.50 -13.23
C THR A 65 -35.32 -12.59 -12.66
N VAL A 66 -36.05 -11.90 -13.54
CA VAL A 66 -37.13 -11.00 -13.17
C VAL A 66 -38.41 -11.52 -13.81
N GLU A 67 -39.37 -11.94 -12.98
CA GLU A 67 -40.64 -12.54 -13.40
C GLU A 67 -41.78 -11.90 -12.59
N ASP A 68 -42.81 -11.39 -13.27
CA ASP A 68 -43.99 -10.76 -12.65
C ASP A 68 -43.65 -9.70 -11.58
N GLY A 69 -42.64 -8.88 -11.83
CA GLY A 69 -42.18 -7.84 -10.90
C GLY A 69 -41.39 -8.36 -9.68
N LYS A 70 -41.14 -9.66 -9.59
CA LYS A 70 -40.31 -10.29 -8.55
C LYS A 70 -38.91 -10.55 -9.09
N VAL A 71 -37.91 -10.42 -8.21
CA VAL A 71 -36.49 -10.63 -8.54
C VAL A 71 -36.01 -11.90 -7.86
N PHE A 72 -35.58 -12.87 -8.64
CA PHE A 72 -35.03 -14.14 -8.18
C PHE A 72 -33.52 -14.16 -8.39
N VAL A 73 -32.78 -14.63 -7.38
CA VAL A 73 -31.33 -14.80 -7.46
C VAL A 73 -30.97 -16.26 -7.24
N THR A 74 -30.26 -16.83 -8.22
CA THR A 74 -29.79 -18.22 -8.16
C THR A 74 -28.30 -18.24 -7.84
N ALA A 75 -27.95 -18.93 -6.75
CA ALA A 75 -26.58 -19.06 -6.27
C ALA A 75 -26.28 -20.50 -5.86
N LYS A 76 -25.04 -20.96 -6.09
CA LYS A 76 -24.57 -22.26 -5.60
C LYS A 76 -24.35 -22.17 -4.09
N LYS A 77 -24.90 -23.12 -3.32
CA LYS A 77 -24.80 -23.15 -1.85
C LYS A 77 -23.36 -23.00 -1.34
N LYS A 78 -22.39 -23.67 -2.00
CA LYS A 78 -20.95 -23.60 -1.66
C LYS A 78 -20.39 -22.17 -1.68
N VAL A 79 -20.82 -21.34 -2.64
CA VAL A 79 -20.39 -19.93 -2.79
C VAL A 79 -21.00 -19.05 -1.69
N LEU A 80 -22.15 -19.45 -1.12
CA LEU A 80 -22.82 -18.73 -0.05
C LEU A 80 -22.31 -19.08 1.35
N THR A 81 -21.86 -20.32 1.56
CA THR A 81 -21.53 -20.85 2.90
C THR A 81 -20.06 -20.78 3.28
N LEU A 82 -19.17 -20.50 2.32
CA LEU A 82 -17.73 -20.37 2.58
C LEU A 82 -17.34 -18.89 2.47
N PRO A 83 -17.13 -18.19 3.60
CA PRO A 83 -16.56 -16.85 3.59
C PRO A 83 -15.21 -16.89 2.84
N GLY A 84 -15.05 -16.06 1.80
CA GLY A 84 -13.81 -15.99 1.03
C GLY A 84 -13.69 -17.00 -0.13
N VAL A 85 -14.75 -17.71 -0.53
CA VAL A 85 -14.78 -18.31 -1.87
C VAL A 85 -14.98 -17.19 -2.88
N THR A 86 -13.87 -16.59 -3.27
CA THR A 86 -13.77 -15.76 -4.45
C THR A 86 -13.62 -16.66 -5.67
N GLU A 87 -14.31 -16.32 -6.75
CA GLU A 87 -14.02 -16.97 -8.03
C GLU A 87 -12.69 -16.39 -8.51
N HIS A 88 -11.63 -17.19 -8.46
CA HIS A 88 -10.43 -16.88 -9.19
C HIS A 88 -10.75 -16.95 -10.68
N LYS A 89 -10.35 -15.93 -11.45
CA LYS A 89 -10.36 -16.03 -12.91
C LYS A 89 -9.63 -17.29 -13.32
N GLN A 90 -10.22 -18.03 -14.26
CA GLN A 90 -9.52 -19.14 -14.89
C GLN A 90 -8.21 -18.61 -15.47
N HIS A 91 -7.12 -19.35 -15.24
CA HIS A 91 -5.80 -19.02 -15.73
C HIS A 91 -5.33 -20.10 -16.70
N LEU A 92 -4.49 -19.72 -17.66
CA LEU A 92 -3.80 -20.70 -18.50
C LEU A 92 -2.56 -21.21 -17.77
N GLY A 93 -2.34 -22.52 -17.83
CA GLY A 93 -1.11 -23.13 -17.39
C GLY A 93 0.06 -22.85 -18.35
N ARG A 94 1.27 -23.15 -17.89
CA ARG A 94 2.49 -23.00 -18.68
C ARG A 94 2.49 -23.97 -19.87
N CYS A 95 2.82 -23.46 -21.05
CA CYS A 95 3.11 -24.25 -22.25
C CYS A 95 4.62 -24.41 -22.39
N LEU A 96 5.13 -25.64 -22.36
CA LEU A 96 6.57 -25.92 -22.47
C LEU A 96 7.16 -25.59 -23.85
N LEU A 97 6.33 -25.41 -24.88
CA LEU A 97 6.79 -24.95 -26.20
C LEU A 97 7.01 -23.45 -26.24
N ASN A 98 6.34 -22.68 -25.36
CA ASN A 98 6.57 -21.26 -25.23
C ASN A 98 7.82 -21.01 -24.36
N GLN A 99 8.91 -20.58 -25.01
CA GLN A 99 10.19 -20.32 -24.35
C GLN A 99 10.30 -18.89 -23.81
N ASP A 100 9.27 -18.05 -23.96
CA ASP A 100 9.28 -16.70 -23.42
C ASP A 100 9.42 -16.74 -21.89
N ILE A 101 10.23 -15.83 -21.37
CA ILE A 101 10.53 -15.72 -19.93
C ILE A 101 10.20 -14.30 -19.50
N VAL A 102 9.25 -14.18 -18.59
CA VAL A 102 8.98 -12.95 -17.87
C VAL A 102 9.64 -13.07 -16.49
N LEU A 103 10.62 -12.20 -16.23
CA LEU A 103 11.31 -12.12 -14.96
C LEU A 103 10.79 -10.92 -14.18
N LEU A 104 10.35 -11.13 -12.93
CA LEU A 104 9.77 -10.11 -12.07
C LEU A 104 10.67 -9.94 -10.84
N LEU A 105 11.40 -8.82 -10.76
CA LEU A 105 12.28 -8.51 -9.64
C LEU A 105 11.49 -7.78 -8.55
N GLY A 106 11.10 -8.51 -7.52
CA GLY A 106 10.34 -8.01 -6.37
C GLY A 106 9.37 -9.05 -5.82
N GLY A 107 9.27 -9.13 -4.49
CA GLY A 107 8.31 -9.98 -3.77
C GLY A 107 7.06 -9.25 -3.28
N GLY A 108 6.78 -8.04 -3.80
CA GLY A 108 5.65 -7.21 -3.37
C GLY A 108 4.38 -7.37 -4.21
N VAL A 109 3.35 -6.60 -3.87
CA VAL A 109 2.03 -6.64 -4.53
C VAL A 109 2.07 -6.31 -6.02
N ALA A 110 2.96 -5.42 -6.46
CA ALA A 110 3.11 -5.08 -7.88
C ALA A 110 3.56 -6.29 -8.72
N ALA A 111 4.54 -7.04 -8.24
CA ALA A 111 5.01 -8.24 -8.92
C ALA A 111 3.97 -9.36 -8.86
N LEU A 112 3.30 -9.54 -7.71
CA LEU A 112 2.23 -10.53 -7.56
C LEU A 112 1.10 -10.29 -8.56
N VAL A 113 0.56 -9.08 -8.59
CA VAL A 113 -0.55 -8.74 -9.50
C VAL A 113 -0.12 -8.84 -10.96
N CYS A 114 1.12 -8.48 -11.29
CA CYS A 114 1.66 -8.68 -12.64
C CYS A 114 1.67 -10.17 -13.02
N ALA A 115 2.21 -11.03 -12.15
CA ALA A 115 2.29 -12.47 -12.40
C ALA A 115 0.91 -13.12 -12.58
N GLU A 116 -0.04 -12.80 -11.69
CA GLU A 116 -1.41 -13.31 -11.78
C GLU A 116 -2.13 -12.79 -13.02
N THR A 117 -1.99 -11.50 -13.34
CA THR A 117 -2.61 -10.90 -14.53
C THR A 117 -2.06 -11.54 -15.80
N LEU A 118 -0.74 -11.78 -15.91
CA LEU A 118 -0.15 -12.47 -17.06
C LEU A 118 -0.79 -13.83 -17.28
N ARG A 119 -0.97 -14.64 -16.22
CA ARG A 119 -1.62 -15.96 -16.30
C ARG A 119 -3.09 -15.88 -16.66
N GLN A 120 -3.82 -14.93 -16.08
CA GLN A 120 -5.25 -14.71 -16.35
C GLN A 120 -5.51 -14.21 -17.77
N GLU A 121 -4.59 -13.43 -18.33
CA GLU A 121 -4.68 -12.83 -19.67
C GLU A 121 -4.01 -13.69 -20.76
N GLY A 122 -3.62 -14.91 -20.41
CA GLY A 122 -3.24 -15.96 -21.34
C GLY A 122 -1.75 -16.06 -21.67
N PHE A 123 -0.86 -15.47 -20.88
CA PHE A 123 0.58 -15.71 -20.99
C PHE A 123 0.90 -17.17 -20.62
N THR A 124 1.44 -17.92 -21.57
CA THR A 124 1.77 -19.34 -21.39
C THR A 124 3.27 -19.61 -21.18
N GLY A 125 4.12 -18.60 -21.28
CA GLY A 125 5.56 -18.72 -21.06
C GLY A 125 5.92 -18.89 -19.58
N ARG A 126 7.20 -18.91 -19.28
CA ARG A 126 7.73 -19.04 -17.92
C ARG A 126 7.63 -17.69 -17.18
N ILE A 127 7.02 -17.68 -15.99
CA ILE A 127 7.01 -16.51 -15.10
C ILE A 127 7.89 -16.84 -13.90
N ILE A 128 8.84 -15.96 -13.60
CA ILE A 128 9.73 -16.10 -12.45
C ILE A 128 9.65 -14.82 -11.63
N MET A 129 9.14 -14.92 -10.42
CA MET A 129 9.22 -13.88 -9.40
C MET A 129 10.45 -14.11 -8.53
N VAL A 130 11.22 -13.06 -8.27
CA VAL A 130 12.46 -13.14 -7.52
C VAL A 130 12.48 -12.08 -6.44
N THR A 131 12.79 -12.47 -5.21
CA THR A 131 12.92 -11.56 -4.07
C THR A 131 14.12 -11.91 -3.22
N LYS A 132 14.73 -10.89 -2.61
CA LYS A 132 15.75 -11.09 -1.58
C LYS A 132 15.16 -11.48 -0.22
N GLU A 133 13.86 -11.29 -0.03
CA GLU A 133 13.16 -11.65 1.20
C GLU A 133 12.94 -13.18 1.30
N LYS A 134 12.69 -13.67 2.52
CA LYS A 134 12.44 -15.09 2.81
C LYS A 134 11.02 -15.56 2.49
N HIS A 135 10.13 -14.60 2.24
CA HIS A 135 8.69 -14.83 2.18
C HIS A 135 8.14 -14.62 0.78
N VAL A 136 7.09 -15.39 0.45
CA VAL A 136 6.16 -15.07 -0.66
C VAL A 136 5.44 -13.74 -0.37
N PRO A 137 4.80 -13.10 -1.37
CA PRO A 137 4.18 -11.80 -1.16
C PRO A 137 3.17 -11.80 -0.01
N TYR A 138 3.30 -10.81 0.86
CA TYR A 138 2.51 -10.66 2.09
C TYR A 138 2.01 -9.23 2.26
N ASP A 139 1.01 -9.07 3.10
CA ASP A 139 0.36 -7.79 3.38
C ASP A 139 1.24 -6.93 4.29
N LYS A 140 2.05 -6.05 3.68
CA LYS A 140 2.92 -5.12 4.43
C LYS A 140 2.14 -4.15 5.32
N SER A 141 0.85 -3.91 5.06
CA SER A 141 0.03 -3.02 5.89
C SER A 141 -0.26 -3.61 7.28
N LYS A 142 -0.11 -4.93 7.44
CA LYS A 142 -0.26 -5.61 8.74
C LYS A 142 0.97 -5.44 9.65
N LEU A 143 2.14 -5.11 9.10
CA LEU A 143 3.39 -5.03 9.87
C LEU A 143 3.35 -4.02 11.02
N SER A 144 2.59 -2.93 10.88
CA SER A 144 2.41 -1.91 11.92
C SER A 144 1.09 -2.02 12.67
N LYS A 145 0.23 -3.00 12.32
CA LYS A 145 -1.15 -3.12 12.81
C LYS A 145 -1.48 -4.47 13.46
N ALA A 146 -0.58 -5.44 13.37
CA ALA A 146 -0.71 -6.77 13.95
C ALA A 146 0.68 -7.37 14.17
N MET A 147 1.46 -6.73 15.06
CA MET A 147 2.91 -6.97 15.19
C MET A 147 3.30 -8.35 15.75
N ASN A 148 2.32 -9.11 16.23
CA ASN A 148 2.48 -10.45 16.78
C ASN A 148 2.28 -11.58 15.76
N LEU A 149 1.86 -11.27 14.53
CA LEU A 149 1.55 -12.28 13.52
C LEU A 149 2.81 -12.96 12.96
N LYS A 150 2.65 -14.19 12.46
CA LYS A 150 3.67 -14.83 11.63
C LYS A 150 3.56 -14.35 10.19
N ALA A 151 4.65 -14.46 9.44
CA ALA A 151 4.65 -14.10 8.03
C ALA A 151 3.56 -14.87 7.27
N GLU A 152 3.44 -16.18 7.54
CA GLU A 152 2.42 -17.05 6.93
C GLU A 152 0.97 -16.60 7.17
N ASP A 153 0.69 -15.93 8.29
CA ASP A 153 -0.65 -15.45 8.64
C ASP A 153 -1.07 -14.23 7.80
N ILE A 154 -0.11 -13.55 7.18
CA ILE A 154 -0.30 -12.35 6.38
C ILE A 154 0.13 -12.54 4.92
N TYR A 155 0.40 -13.77 4.49
CA TYR A 155 0.64 -14.09 3.07
C TYR A 155 -0.60 -13.72 2.24
N LEU A 156 -0.36 -13.00 1.15
CA LEU A 156 -1.42 -12.63 0.22
C LEU A 156 -1.87 -13.84 -0.58
N ARG A 157 -0.90 -14.61 -1.10
CA ARG A 157 -1.10 -15.94 -1.67
C ARG A 157 -0.24 -16.95 -0.93
N LYS A 158 -0.81 -18.14 -0.70
CA LYS A 158 -0.01 -19.26 -0.20
C LYS A 158 0.91 -19.79 -1.30
N PRO A 159 2.11 -20.33 -0.95
CA PRO A 159 3.04 -20.88 -1.94
C PRO A 159 2.41 -21.93 -2.87
N GLU A 160 1.49 -22.75 -2.34
CA GLU A 160 0.83 -23.80 -3.13
C GLU A 160 -0.04 -23.23 -4.25
N LEU A 161 -0.64 -22.06 -4.02
CA LEU A 161 -1.47 -21.38 -5.03
C LEU A 161 -0.61 -20.81 -6.16
N LEU A 162 0.52 -20.19 -5.84
CA LEU A 162 1.45 -19.68 -6.85
C LEU A 162 2.00 -20.82 -7.71
N HIS A 163 2.36 -21.93 -7.08
CA HIS A 163 2.80 -23.13 -7.79
C HIS A 163 1.69 -23.72 -8.67
N ALA A 164 0.46 -23.79 -8.18
CA ALA A 164 -0.69 -24.27 -8.97
C ALA A 164 -1.00 -23.40 -10.20
N GLN A 165 -0.58 -22.13 -10.21
CA GLN A 165 -0.69 -21.20 -11.32
C GLN A 165 0.54 -21.19 -12.24
N ASP A 166 1.48 -22.13 -12.07
CA ASP A 166 2.77 -22.18 -12.76
C ASP A 166 3.58 -20.86 -12.63
N ILE A 167 3.53 -20.23 -11.45
CA ILE A 167 4.35 -19.05 -11.13
C ILE A 167 5.51 -19.51 -10.26
N GLU A 168 6.74 -19.42 -10.79
CA GLU A 168 7.94 -19.72 -10.02
C GLU A 168 8.24 -18.56 -9.08
N PHE A 169 8.56 -18.86 -7.82
CA PHE A 169 8.91 -17.86 -6.82
C PHE A 169 10.24 -18.20 -6.15
N TRP A 170 11.24 -17.34 -6.33
CA TRP A 170 12.59 -17.51 -5.78
C TRP A 170 12.80 -16.53 -4.63
N THR A 171 12.94 -17.06 -3.42
CA THR A 171 13.27 -16.32 -2.20
C THR A 171 14.78 -16.21 -2.01
N GLU A 172 15.20 -15.29 -1.12
CA GLU A 172 16.60 -15.12 -0.72
C GLU A 172 17.56 -14.94 -1.92
N LYS A 173 17.04 -14.34 -2.98
CA LYS A 173 17.72 -14.15 -4.26
C LYS A 173 17.78 -12.68 -4.61
N GLU A 174 18.91 -12.05 -4.28
CA GLU A 174 19.11 -10.61 -4.49
C GLU A 174 19.69 -10.33 -5.88
N ALA A 175 18.99 -9.53 -6.68
CA ALA A 175 19.51 -8.99 -7.94
C ALA A 175 20.49 -7.85 -7.65
N VAL A 176 21.68 -7.92 -8.26
CA VAL A 176 22.77 -6.95 -8.01
C VAL A 176 23.16 -6.16 -9.25
N SER A 177 22.80 -6.63 -10.45
CA SER A 177 22.92 -5.85 -11.69
C SER A 177 22.05 -6.40 -12.81
N VAL A 178 21.82 -5.57 -13.84
CA VAL A 178 21.10 -5.96 -15.06
C VAL A 178 21.92 -5.59 -16.30
N ASP A 179 22.21 -6.59 -17.14
CA ASP A 179 22.75 -6.39 -18.48
C ASP A 179 21.57 -6.32 -19.47
N PHE A 180 21.18 -5.11 -19.84
CA PHE A 180 20.06 -4.88 -20.77
C PHE A 180 20.38 -5.30 -22.21
N GLN A 181 21.65 -5.27 -22.62
CA GLN A 181 22.04 -5.69 -23.97
C GLN A 181 21.94 -7.21 -24.11
N LYS A 182 22.31 -7.96 -23.07
CA LYS A 182 22.21 -9.43 -23.04
C LYS A 182 20.89 -9.94 -22.46
N GLN A 183 19.96 -9.04 -22.10
CA GLN A 183 18.69 -9.32 -21.44
C GLN A 183 18.84 -10.30 -20.28
N LYS A 184 19.71 -9.94 -19.33
CA LYS A 184 20.16 -10.84 -18.26
C LYS A 184 20.29 -10.13 -16.92
N VAL A 185 19.75 -10.73 -15.87
CA VAL A 185 19.90 -10.27 -14.47
C VAL A 185 20.97 -11.10 -13.79
N HIS A 186 21.84 -10.45 -13.02
CA HIS A 186 22.86 -11.07 -12.19
C HIS A 186 22.45 -11.00 -10.72
N PHE A 187 22.73 -12.07 -9.99
CA PHE A 187 22.36 -12.21 -8.58
C PHE A 187 23.60 -12.25 -7.67
N MET A 188 23.39 -11.94 -6.40
CA MET A 188 24.45 -11.86 -5.38
C MET A 188 25.24 -13.16 -5.24
N ASP A 189 24.61 -14.32 -5.47
CA ASP A 189 25.26 -15.64 -5.39
C ASP A 189 26.10 -15.99 -6.64
N GLY A 190 26.30 -15.04 -7.55
CA GLY A 190 27.06 -15.21 -8.79
C GLY A 190 26.28 -15.87 -9.94
N SER A 191 25.07 -16.36 -9.66
CA SER A 191 24.19 -16.90 -10.71
C SER A 191 23.53 -15.78 -11.53
N SER A 192 22.84 -16.16 -12.60
CA SER A 192 22.18 -15.20 -13.47
C SER A 192 21.04 -15.80 -14.28
N GLN A 193 20.05 -14.98 -14.68
CA GLN A 193 18.85 -15.41 -15.40
C GLN A 193 18.59 -14.50 -16.60
N LYS A 194 18.38 -15.13 -17.77
CA LYS A 194 17.94 -14.42 -18.98
C LYS A 194 16.44 -14.12 -18.92
N TYR A 195 16.00 -13.08 -19.60
CA TYR A 195 14.59 -12.74 -19.73
C TYR A 195 14.27 -12.34 -21.17
N HIS A 196 12.99 -12.47 -21.53
CA HIS A 196 12.43 -11.87 -22.74
C HIS A 196 11.75 -10.54 -22.40
N GLN A 197 11.09 -10.48 -21.23
CA GLN A 197 10.58 -9.25 -20.61
C GLN A 197 10.93 -9.21 -19.13
N LEU A 198 11.18 -8.00 -18.61
CA LEU A 198 11.58 -7.75 -17.23
C LEU A 198 10.60 -6.77 -16.56
N LEU A 199 10.13 -7.09 -15.36
CA LEU A 199 9.53 -6.12 -14.44
C LEU A 199 10.52 -5.81 -13.32
N ILE A 200 10.81 -4.54 -13.09
CA ILE A 200 11.52 -4.06 -11.91
C ILE A 200 10.48 -3.54 -10.90
N ALA A 201 10.18 -4.34 -9.89
CA ALA A 201 9.23 -4.05 -8.81
C ALA A 201 9.92 -4.16 -7.43
N ALA A 202 11.15 -3.65 -7.35
CA ALA A 202 12.03 -3.78 -6.18
C ALA A 202 11.58 -2.95 -4.96
N GLY A 203 10.53 -2.14 -5.10
CA GLY A 203 9.99 -1.29 -4.06
C GLY A 203 10.99 -0.22 -3.60
N SER A 204 10.99 0.04 -2.29
CA SER A 204 11.82 1.05 -1.63
C SER A 204 12.57 0.42 -0.46
N HIS A 205 13.55 1.12 0.12
CA HIS A 205 14.24 0.70 1.34
C HIS A 205 14.22 1.84 2.37
N PRO A 206 14.25 1.54 3.69
CA PRO A 206 14.28 2.57 4.72
C PRO A 206 15.48 3.52 4.58
N ASN A 207 15.24 4.80 4.83
CA ASN A 207 16.32 5.77 4.97
C ASN A 207 17.05 5.56 6.31
N PHE A 208 18.38 5.56 6.29
CA PHE A 208 19.20 5.35 7.48
C PHE A 208 19.52 6.66 8.20
N LEU A 209 19.56 6.62 9.53
CA LEU A 209 20.05 7.74 10.34
C LEU A 209 21.53 8.01 10.07
N LYS A 210 21.89 9.28 10.03
CA LYS A 210 23.27 9.75 9.84
C LYS A 210 23.79 10.44 11.10
N VAL A 211 23.66 9.76 12.24
CA VAL A 211 24.12 10.25 13.55
C VAL A 211 24.98 9.17 14.24
N PRO A 212 25.88 9.55 15.17
CA PRO A 212 26.61 8.57 15.97
C PRO A 212 25.66 7.61 16.70
N GLY A 213 25.99 6.32 16.71
CA GLY A 213 25.20 5.26 17.37
C GLY A 213 23.98 4.76 16.58
N ALA A 214 23.79 5.20 15.33
CA ALA A 214 22.74 4.68 14.45
C ALA A 214 22.84 3.17 14.15
N ASP A 215 24.00 2.57 14.36
CA ASP A 215 24.35 1.17 14.12
C ASP A 215 24.20 0.27 15.36
N LEU A 216 23.73 0.80 16.50
CA LEU A 216 23.50 0.03 17.72
C LEU A 216 22.43 -1.06 17.50
N GLN A 217 22.59 -2.23 18.14
CA GLN A 217 21.87 -3.48 17.79
C GLN A 217 20.34 -3.43 17.92
N ASN A 218 19.84 -2.58 18.81
CA ASN A 218 18.44 -2.34 19.16
C ASN A 218 17.90 -1.03 18.54
N VAL A 219 18.60 -0.47 17.54
CA VAL A 219 18.04 0.48 16.58
C VAL A 219 17.42 -0.35 15.45
N CYS A 220 16.10 -0.23 15.29
CA CYS A 220 15.30 -1.08 14.42
C CYS A 220 14.60 -0.27 13.34
N PHE A 221 14.30 -0.93 12.22
CA PHE A 221 13.44 -0.43 11.15
C PHE A 221 12.28 -1.39 11.02
N LEU A 222 11.08 -0.92 10.64
CA LEU A 222 9.96 -1.81 10.33
C LEU A 222 9.88 -2.02 8.82
N TYR A 223 10.30 -3.19 8.33
CA TYR A 223 10.20 -3.50 6.90
C TYR A 223 9.72 -4.92 6.60
N THR A 224 10.00 -5.86 7.51
CA THR A 224 9.66 -7.29 7.38
C THR A 224 8.80 -7.79 8.57
N PRO A 225 8.18 -8.97 8.48
CA PRO A 225 7.50 -9.61 9.61
C PRO A 225 8.43 -9.85 10.80
N GLU A 226 9.70 -10.20 10.54
CA GLU A 226 10.74 -10.40 11.55
C GLU A 226 11.05 -9.10 12.28
N ASP A 227 11.14 -7.99 11.56
CA ASP A 227 11.33 -6.67 12.16
C ASP A 227 10.17 -6.31 13.10
N SER A 228 8.93 -6.55 12.65
CA SER A 228 7.72 -6.28 13.43
C SER A 228 7.73 -7.02 14.76
N ARG A 229 8.04 -8.33 14.73
CA ARG A 229 8.17 -9.15 15.94
C ARG A 229 9.34 -8.71 16.82
N LYS A 230 10.51 -8.43 16.23
CA LYS A 230 11.69 -7.96 16.96
C LYS A 230 11.40 -6.65 17.70
N ILE A 231 10.73 -5.70 17.04
CA ILE A 231 10.33 -4.43 17.67
C ILE A 231 9.38 -4.68 18.83
N LEU A 232 8.37 -5.53 18.64
CA LEU A 232 7.44 -5.91 19.70
C LEU A 232 8.16 -6.50 20.93
N GLU A 233 9.02 -7.49 20.71
CA GLU A 233 9.79 -8.15 21.77
C GLU A 233 10.71 -7.19 22.53
N LEU A 234 11.39 -6.28 21.81
CA LEU A 234 12.30 -5.30 22.42
C LEU A 234 11.58 -4.17 23.15
N ALA A 235 10.43 -3.72 22.64
CA ALA A 235 9.67 -2.61 23.21
C ALA A 235 8.82 -3.02 24.41
N THR A 236 8.50 -4.31 24.55
CA THR A 236 7.57 -4.78 25.59
C THR A 236 8.11 -4.47 26.99
N GLY A 237 7.42 -3.60 27.73
CA GLY A 237 7.77 -3.17 29.09
C GLY A 237 9.02 -2.28 29.19
N ARG A 238 9.47 -1.67 28.09
CA ARG A 238 10.70 -0.87 28.03
C ARG A 238 10.49 0.54 27.46
N ASN A 239 11.50 1.39 27.55
CA ASN A 239 11.49 2.73 26.97
C ASN A 239 11.70 2.67 25.45
N LEU A 240 10.66 3.01 24.69
CA LEU A 240 10.71 3.04 23.23
C LEU A 240 10.85 4.49 22.75
N VAL A 241 11.87 4.75 21.91
CA VAL A 241 11.98 5.99 21.14
C VAL A 241 11.68 5.70 19.68
N ILE A 242 10.83 6.51 19.05
CA ILE A 242 10.54 6.42 17.62
C ILE A 242 11.00 7.70 16.96
N ILE A 243 11.76 7.57 15.88
CA ILE A 243 12.25 8.69 15.08
C ILE A 243 11.52 8.67 13.75
N GLY A 244 10.71 9.69 13.51
CA GLY A 244 9.69 9.70 12.46
C GLY A 244 8.28 9.77 13.01
N ALA A 245 7.34 10.25 12.19
CA ALA A 245 5.95 10.48 12.59
C ALA A 245 4.95 10.13 11.47
N SER A 246 5.25 9.13 10.63
CA SER A 246 4.39 8.68 9.53
C SER A 246 3.25 7.82 10.04
N PHE A 247 2.30 7.51 9.16
CA PHE A 247 1.25 6.54 9.46
C PHE A 247 1.80 5.15 9.81
N ILE A 248 3.01 4.78 9.34
CA ILE A 248 3.65 3.51 9.71
C ILE A 248 4.08 3.57 11.18
N GLU A 249 4.83 4.60 11.56
CA GLU A 249 5.30 4.78 12.95
C GLU A 249 4.13 4.98 13.90
N GLN A 250 3.18 5.85 13.54
CA GLN A 250 2.01 6.08 14.37
C GLN A 250 1.12 4.83 14.45
N GLY A 251 1.06 4.01 13.40
CA GLY A 251 0.40 2.70 13.43
C GLY A 251 1.02 1.78 14.48
N GLN A 252 2.35 1.69 14.53
CA GLN A 252 3.08 0.90 15.53
C GLN A 252 2.78 1.39 16.95
N VAL A 253 2.87 2.70 17.20
CA VAL A 253 2.52 3.29 18.50
C VAL A 253 1.07 2.98 18.83
N SER A 254 0.15 3.21 17.89
CA SER A 254 -1.27 2.93 18.09
C SER A 254 -1.49 1.47 18.46
N TRP A 255 -0.79 0.52 17.85
CA TRP A 255 -0.96 -0.89 18.14
C TRP A 255 -0.42 -1.27 19.52
N LEU A 256 0.78 -0.79 19.88
CA LEU A 256 1.40 -1.02 21.20
C LEU A 256 0.58 -0.43 22.37
N TYR A 257 -0.22 0.61 22.10
CA TYR A 257 -1.03 1.33 23.10
C TYR A 257 -2.54 1.06 23.00
N ALA A 258 -2.99 0.26 22.03
CA ALA A 258 -4.40 -0.06 21.87
C ALA A 258 -4.88 -0.96 23.02
N PRO A 259 -6.04 -0.65 23.64
CA PRO A 259 -6.68 -1.60 24.55
C PRO A 259 -7.12 -2.86 23.79
N ALA A 260 -7.23 -3.99 24.50
CA ALA A 260 -7.69 -5.23 23.90
C ALA A 260 -9.08 -5.06 23.23
N GLY A 261 -9.18 -5.36 21.94
CA GLY A 261 -10.45 -5.40 21.18
C GLY A 261 -10.79 -4.19 20.30
N ASP A 262 -9.90 -3.21 20.16
CA ASP A 262 -10.22 -1.91 19.51
C ASP A 262 -9.93 -1.85 17.98
N THR A 263 -9.47 -2.94 17.36
CA THR A 263 -9.11 -2.97 15.94
C THR A 263 -10.06 -3.85 15.14
N GLN A 264 -10.84 -3.23 14.23
CA GLN A 264 -11.69 -3.95 13.26
C GLN A 264 -10.88 -4.87 12.32
N GLU A 265 -9.55 -4.74 12.28
CA GLU A 265 -8.64 -5.41 11.35
C GLU A 265 -7.75 -6.50 11.99
N SER A 266 -7.85 -6.74 13.30
CA SER A 266 -7.16 -7.85 13.98
C SER A 266 -8.04 -8.48 15.08
N SER A 267 -8.47 -9.72 14.88
CA SER A 267 -9.17 -10.54 15.88
C SER A 267 -8.26 -11.10 16.99
N GLN A 268 -6.97 -10.76 16.98
CA GLN A 268 -5.97 -11.22 17.95
C GLN A 268 -5.34 -10.05 18.71
N GLN A 269 -5.24 -10.22 20.03
CA GLN A 269 -5.15 -9.14 21.01
C GLN A 269 -3.77 -8.51 21.16
N PRO A 270 -3.68 -7.22 21.53
CA PRO A 270 -2.57 -6.71 22.31
C PRO A 270 -2.75 -7.11 23.78
N GLY A 271 -1.89 -7.99 24.28
CA GLY A 271 -1.56 -8.02 25.70
C GLY A 271 -0.76 -6.75 25.99
N ALA A 272 -1.27 -5.90 26.88
CA ALA A 272 -0.61 -4.67 27.30
C ALA A 272 0.88 -4.90 27.60
N ALA A 273 1.75 -4.03 27.07
CA ALA A 273 2.89 -3.46 27.80
C ALA A 273 3.91 -2.82 26.82
N ALA A 274 3.74 -1.57 26.42
CA ALA A 274 4.89 -0.71 26.16
C ALA A 274 4.63 0.61 26.88
N LEU A 275 5.29 0.82 28.02
CA LEU A 275 5.26 2.07 28.77
C LEU A 275 6.68 2.33 29.28
N PRO A 276 7.28 3.51 29.02
CA PRO A 276 6.82 4.66 28.22
C PRO A 276 7.37 4.70 26.77
N ALA A 277 6.64 5.31 25.83
CA ALA A 277 7.08 5.57 24.45
C ALA A 277 7.16 7.07 24.15
N GLN A 278 8.17 7.43 23.37
CA GLN A 278 8.57 8.80 23.05
C GLN A 278 8.75 8.90 21.54
N VAL A 279 8.14 9.90 20.90
CA VAL A 279 8.17 10.10 19.45
C VAL A 279 8.89 11.39 19.13
N LEU A 280 9.87 11.30 18.23
CA LEU A 280 10.70 12.39 17.69
C LEU A 280 10.33 12.58 16.21
N PRO A 281 9.51 13.56 15.84
CA PRO A 281 9.27 13.93 14.45
C PRO A 281 10.52 14.61 13.90
N GLU A 282 11.24 13.96 12.97
CA GLU A 282 12.43 14.54 12.34
C GLU A 282 12.05 15.75 11.47
N CYS A 283 12.50 16.94 11.87
CA CYS A 283 12.07 18.23 11.29
C CYS A 283 12.64 18.53 9.88
N GLY A 284 13.62 17.77 9.41
CA GLY A 284 14.25 17.98 8.09
C GLY A 284 13.57 17.26 6.91
N PHE A 285 12.79 16.19 7.16
CA PHE A 285 12.16 15.38 6.10
C PHE A 285 10.71 15.78 5.79
N PHE A 286 10.21 16.85 6.42
CA PHE A 286 8.87 17.39 6.20
C PHE A 286 8.61 17.88 4.77
N HIS A 287 9.64 18.01 3.91
CA HIS A 287 9.51 18.64 2.60
C HIS A 287 9.54 17.71 1.37
N SER A 288 10.07 16.49 1.42
CA SER A 288 10.51 15.80 0.19
C SER A 288 9.73 14.55 -0.24
N SER A 289 8.91 13.93 0.60
CA SER A 289 8.12 12.77 0.17
C SER A 289 6.72 13.24 -0.25
N ALA A 290 6.40 13.05 -1.54
CA ALA A 290 5.19 13.56 -2.16
C ALA A 290 3.94 13.23 -1.32
N GLY A 291 3.76 11.99 -0.83
CA GLY A 291 2.61 11.60 0.00
C GLY A 291 2.41 12.34 1.34
N TRP A 292 3.43 13.02 1.86
CA TRP A 292 3.39 13.65 3.19
C TRP A 292 2.94 15.10 3.18
N ASN A 293 3.42 15.92 2.24
CA ASN A 293 2.91 17.30 2.05
C ASN A 293 1.39 17.32 1.80
N LEU A 294 0.89 16.20 1.25
CA LEU A 294 -0.47 15.94 0.82
C LEU A 294 -1.49 15.73 1.97
N LEU A 295 -1.06 15.24 3.13
CA LEU A 295 -1.95 15.00 4.29
C LEU A 295 -1.67 15.95 5.46
N VAL A 296 -0.45 16.52 5.56
CA VAL A 296 0.06 17.09 6.83
C VAL A 296 0.00 18.62 6.92
N ASN A 297 -0.19 19.36 5.82
CA ASN A 297 -0.47 20.81 5.96
C ASN A 297 -1.94 21.12 6.32
N ALA A 298 -2.83 20.12 6.31
CA ALA A 298 -4.07 20.23 7.07
C ALA A 298 -3.69 20.03 8.54
N GLN A 299 -3.42 21.13 9.24
CA GLN A 299 -3.07 21.18 10.67
C GLN A 299 -3.99 20.33 11.57
N THR A 300 -5.13 19.87 11.09
CA THR A 300 -6.23 19.34 11.86
C THR A 300 -6.20 17.81 12.04
N SER A 301 -5.91 17.01 11.02
CA SER A 301 -5.89 15.53 11.13
C SER A 301 -4.66 14.98 11.85
N PHE A 302 -3.48 15.55 11.57
CA PHE A 302 -2.23 15.11 12.20
C PHE A 302 -2.16 15.57 13.66
N LEU A 303 -2.45 16.84 13.98
CA LEU A 303 -2.50 17.30 15.37
C LEU A 303 -3.52 16.51 16.20
N PHE A 304 -4.64 16.13 15.60
CA PHE A 304 -5.63 15.29 16.27
C PHE A 304 -5.09 13.89 16.60
N LEU A 305 -4.40 13.22 15.66
CA LEU A 305 -3.74 11.94 15.94
C LEU A 305 -2.66 12.05 17.01
N LEU A 306 -1.86 13.13 16.97
CA LEU A 306 -0.90 13.44 18.02
C LEU A 306 -1.60 13.58 19.38
N GLN A 307 -2.71 14.32 19.44
CA GLN A 307 -3.49 14.50 20.66
C GLN A 307 -4.05 13.16 21.19
N MET A 308 -4.56 12.30 20.31
CA MET A 308 -5.03 10.96 20.69
C MET A 308 -3.91 10.11 21.32
N LEU A 309 -2.71 10.14 20.74
CA LEU A 309 -1.55 9.40 21.25
C LEU A 309 -0.99 10.02 22.54
N GLN A 310 -1.00 11.35 22.67
CA GLN A 310 -0.64 12.05 23.91
C GLN A 310 -1.53 11.63 25.08
N ASN A 311 -2.85 11.49 24.84
CA ASN A 311 -3.78 10.99 25.85
C ASN A 311 -3.46 9.55 26.29
N LYS A 312 -2.66 8.80 25.53
CA LYS A 312 -2.15 7.47 25.86
C LYS A 312 -0.74 7.50 26.49
N ARG A 313 -0.30 8.65 27.01
CA ARG A 313 1.02 8.88 27.65
C ARG A 313 2.21 8.78 26.68
N VAL A 314 1.97 8.89 25.37
CA VAL A 314 3.04 9.05 24.38
C VAL A 314 3.53 10.49 24.41
N LYS A 315 4.83 10.69 24.60
CA LYS A 315 5.43 12.03 24.56
C LYS A 315 5.88 12.36 23.14
N PHE A 316 5.55 13.55 22.64
CA PHE A 316 6.04 14.06 21.37
C PHE A 316 7.01 15.21 21.61
N TYR A 317 8.19 15.13 21.00
CA TYR A 317 9.17 16.22 21.03
C TYR A 317 9.21 16.88 19.65
N MET A 318 8.33 17.86 19.45
CA MET A 318 8.24 18.59 18.17
C MET A 318 9.43 19.55 18.00
N LYS A 319 9.80 19.88 16.76
CA LYS A 319 10.84 20.89 16.45
C LYS A 319 12.21 20.59 17.07
N THR A 320 12.53 19.32 17.27
CA THR A 320 13.84 18.87 17.73
C THR A 320 14.47 17.94 16.71
N GLU A 321 15.80 17.90 16.70
CA GLU A 321 16.58 16.95 15.91
C GLU A 321 17.27 15.96 16.86
N LEU A 322 17.49 14.74 16.37
CA LEU A 322 18.34 13.77 17.04
C LEU A 322 19.80 14.11 16.78
N ARG A 323 20.61 14.23 17.84
CA ARG A 323 22.05 14.50 17.72
C ARG A 323 22.87 13.21 17.64
N GLU A 324 22.57 12.26 18.51
CA GLU A 324 23.28 10.98 18.63
C GLU A 324 22.45 9.96 19.42
N LEU A 325 22.76 8.69 19.24
CA LEU A 325 22.30 7.60 20.10
C LEU A 325 23.47 7.12 20.94
N GLN A 326 23.31 7.16 22.26
CA GLN A 326 24.32 6.66 23.19
C GLN A 326 23.95 5.24 23.60
N GLY A 327 24.97 4.39 23.75
CA GLY A 327 24.77 2.99 24.06
C GLY A 327 25.84 2.40 24.97
N LYS A 328 25.48 1.28 25.58
CA LYS A 328 26.34 0.44 26.41
C LYS A 328 26.26 -1.00 25.90
N ASP A 329 27.39 -1.71 25.88
CA ASP A 329 27.47 -3.11 25.43
C ASP A 329 26.86 -3.32 24.02
N GLY A 330 27.03 -2.34 23.13
CA GLY A 330 26.52 -2.36 21.75
C GLY A 330 25.02 -2.09 21.61
N LYS A 331 24.33 -1.68 22.67
CA LYS A 331 22.89 -1.40 22.69
C LYS A 331 22.60 0.03 23.11
N VAL A 332 21.63 0.68 22.45
CA VAL A 332 21.14 2.01 22.82
C VAL A 332 20.58 1.98 24.24
N THR A 333 20.91 3.04 24.98
CA THR A 333 20.39 3.33 26.31
C THR A 333 19.77 4.73 26.36
N GLU A 334 20.22 5.65 25.51
CA GLU A 334 19.73 7.04 25.46
C GLU A 334 19.68 7.58 24.02
N ALA A 335 18.65 8.35 23.70
CA ALA A 335 18.60 9.21 22.53
C ALA A 335 18.87 10.66 22.95
N VAL A 336 19.91 11.29 22.40
CA VAL A 336 20.32 12.64 22.76
C VAL A 336 19.85 13.62 21.71
N LEU A 337 19.06 14.60 22.13
CA LEU A 337 18.50 15.63 21.27
C LEU A 337 19.51 16.75 21.01
N ALA A 338 19.29 17.51 19.93
CA ALA A 338 20.12 18.67 19.58
C ALA A 338 20.16 19.73 20.70
N CYS A 339 19.08 19.88 21.47
CA CYS A 339 19.01 20.76 22.64
C CYS A 339 19.81 20.25 23.86
N GLY A 340 20.38 19.04 23.80
CA GLY A 340 21.12 18.39 24.88
C GLY A 340 20.27 17.55 25.83
N GLU A 341 18.94 17.57 25.71
CA GLU A 341 18.06 16.68 26.46
C GLU A 341 18.34 15.21 26.11
N LYS A 342 18.32 14.36 27.14
CA LYS A 342 18.61 12.92 27.04
C LYS A 342 17.35 12.13 27.33
N LEU A 343 16.90 11.36 26.35
CA LEU A 343 15.73 10.50 26.47
C LEU A 343 16.17 9.06 26.75
N PRO A 344 15.74 8.42 27.84
CA PRO A 344 15.96 6.99 28.03
C PRO A 344 15.37 6.19 26.87
N ALA A 345 16.16 5.28 26.29
CA ALA A 345 15.81 4.52 25.10
C ALA A 345 16.41 3.10 25.18
N ASP A 346 15.58 2.11 25.48
CA ASP A 346 15.95 0.69 25.46
C ASP A 346 15.78 0.08 24.05
N VAL A 347 15.02 0.76 23.20
CA VAL A 347 14.84 0.43 21.78
C VAL A 347 14.54 1.72 21.02
N VAL A 348 15.10 1.82 19.82
CA VAL A 348 14.82 2.90 18.89
C VAL A 348 14.20 2.32 17.63
N VAL A 349 13.10 2.89 17.14
CA VAL A 349 12.54 2.55 15.83
C VAL A 349 12.68 3.76 14.91
N VAL A 350 13.22 3.53 13.72
CA VAL A 350 13.50 4.57 12.73
C VAL A 350 12.52 4.45 11.57
N GLY A 351 11.89 5.57 11.24
CA GLY A 351 10.89 5.72 10.20
C GLY A 351 10.94 7.11 9.56
N ILE A 352 12.07 7.45 8.96
CA ILE A 352 12.36 8.78 8.38
C ILE A 352 12.18 8.80 6.86
N GLY A 353 11.23 8.01 6.38
CA GLY A 353 10.97 7.81 4.96
C GLY A 353 11.78 6.68 4.33
N VAL A 354 11.62 6.56 3.02
CA VAL A 354 12.19 5.48 2.20
C VAL A 354 12.78 6.06 0.91
N SER A 355 13.72 5.33 0.32
CA SER A 355 14.30 5.63 -0.99
C SER A 355 14.03 4.49 -1.98
N PRO A 356 13.88 4.77 -3.29
CA PRO A 356 13.69 3.73 -4.30
C PRO A 356 14.82 2.70 -4.30
N SER A 357 14.48 1.41 -4.35
CA SER A 357 15.46 0.32 -4.41
C SER A 357 15.95 0.12 -5.85
N SER A 358 16.76 1.06 -6.35
CA SER A 358 17.23 1.08 -7.73
C SER A 358 18.76 1.13 -7.90
N ALA A 359 19.54 1.08 -6.80
CA ALA A 359 21.00 1.20 -6.83
C ALA A 359 21.70 0.11 -7.66
N PHE A 360 21.11 -1.08 -7.79
CA PHE A 360 21.63 -2.15 -8.65
C PHE A 360 21.59 -1.81 -10.16
N LEU A 361 21.02 -0.67 -10.53
CA LEU A 361 20.97 -0.13 -11.89
C LEU A 361 22.01 0.98 -12.12
N ASP A 362 22.87 1.26 -11.14
CA ASP A 362 23.95 2.23 -11.29
C ASP A 362 24.89 1.85 -12.43
N GLY A 363 25.30 2.84 -13.22
CA GLY A 363 26.11 2.64 -14.43
C GLY A 363 25.35 2.07 -15.64
N THR A 364 24.05 1.81 -15.52
CA THR A 364 23.21 1.40 -16.66
C THR A 364 22.57 2.60 -17.37
N SER A 365 21.95 2.37 -18.53
CA SER A 365 21.19 3.37 -19.28
C SER A 365 19.75 3.57 -18.78
N MET A 366 19.36 2.99 -17.64
CA MET A 366 18.01 3.14 -17.10
C MET A 366 17.75 4.59 -16.65
N ALA A 367 16.70 5.21 -17.19
CA ALA A 367 16.31 6.56 -16.82
C ALA A 367 15.71 6.58 -15.41
N ARG A 368 16.25 7.46 -14.56
CA ARG A 368 15.81 7.68 -13.17
C ARG A 368 15.71 9.17 -12.89
N ASP A 369 14.83 9.57 -11.97
CA ASP A 369 14.83 10.94 -11.46
C ASP A 369 15.98 11.19 -10.48
N GLU A 370 16.07 12.43 -9.98
CA GLU A 370 17.08 12.88 -9.02
C GLU A 370 17.04 12.15 -7.67
N HIS A 371 15.94 11.45 -7.36
CA HIS A 371 15.78 10.63 -6.15
C HIS A 371 16.03 9.14 -6.43
N GLY A 372 16.41 8.79 -7.66
CA GLY A 372 16.68 7.41 -8.07
C GLY A 372 15.42 6.60 -8.41
N ALA A 373 14.24 7.20 -8.49
CA ALA A 373 13.03 6.47 -8.92
C ALA A 373 13.07 6.23 -10.42
N ILE A 374 12.68 5.02 -10.85
CA ILE A 374 12.68 4.64 -12.26
C ILE A 374 11.56 5.39 -12.99
N LEU A 375 11.89 6.02 -14.11
CA LEU A 375 10.91 6.75 -14.92
C LEU A 375 10.11 5.77 -15.79
N VAL A 376 8.79 5.76 -15.63
CA VAL A 376 7.86 5.00 -16.49
C VAL A 376 6.80 5.86 -17.18
N ASP A 377 6.26 5.42 -18.31
CA ASP A 377 5.09 6.05 -18.94
C ASP A 377 3.76 5.56 -18.34
N LEU A 378 2.61 5.93 -18.91
CA LEU A 378 1.30 5.43 -18.45
C LEU A 378 1.07 3.94 -18.73
N HIS A 379 1.92 3.30 -19.54
CA HIS A 379 1.91 1.86 -19.81
C HIS A 379 2.84 1.07 -18.89
N MET A 380 3.48 1.74 -17.92
CA MET A 380 4.51 1.21 -17.03
C MET A 380 5.80 0.78 -17.76
N GLN A 381 6.02 1.27 -18.98
CA GLN A 381 7.24 1.01 -19.76
C GLN A 381 8.37 1.94 -19.31
N THR A 382 9.59 1.42 -19.22
CA THR A 382 10.79 2.24 -19.03
C THR A 382 11.34 2.71 -20.38
N ASN A 383 12.47 3.44 -20.36
CA ASN A 383 13.19 3.79 -21.58
C ASN A 383 13.91 2.60 -22.25
N ILE A 384 13.93 1.42 -21.63
CA ILE A 384 14.57 0.22 -22.17
C ILE A 384 13.50 -0.71 -22.75
N PRO A 385 13.61 -1.13 -24.04
CA PRO A 385 12.63 -2.03 -24.65
C PRO A 385 12.45 -3.31 -23.86
N ASN A 386 11.19 -3.76 -23.72
CA ASN A 386 10.80 -4.97 -22.99
C ASN A 386 11.11 -4.93 -21.48
N VAL A 387 11.44 -3.76 -20.92
CA VAL A 387 11.61 -3.55 -19.48
C VAL A 387 10.51 -2.63 -18.97
N PHE A 388 9.86 -3.07 -17.91
CA PHE A 388 8.80 -2.37 -17.21
C PHE A 388 9.24 -2.13 -15.77
N ALA A 389 8.64 -1.16 -15.08
CA ALA A 389 8.83 -0.99 -13.64
C ALA A 389 7.51 -0.65 -12.96
N ALA A 390 7.34 -1.06 -11.70
CA ALA A 390 6.08 -0.93 -10.97
C ALA A 390 6.28 -0.81 -9.44
N GLY A 391 5.25 -0.33 -8.75
CA GLY A 391 5.27 -0.12 -7.29
C GLY A 391 6.18 1.04 -6.85
N ASP A 392 6.65 1.00 -5.60
CA ASP A 392 7.32 2.14 -4.96
C ASP A 392 8.67 2.55 -5.58
N VAL A 393 9.22 1.74 -6.49
CA VAL A 393 10.50 2.05 -7.16
C VAL A 393 10.34 3.08 -8.29
N VAL A 394 9.11 3.42 -8.69
CA VAL A 394 8.85 4.25 -9.86
C VAL A 394 8.42 5.67 -9.54
N SER A 395 8.70 6.57 -10.49
CA SER A 395 8.05 7.85 -10.66
C SER A 395 7.24 7.77 -11.96
N PHE A 396 5.96 8.15 -11.94
CA PHE A 396 5.03 7.97 -13.07
C PHE A 396 4.13 9.21 -13.25
N PRO A 397 3.56 9.46 -14.46
CA PRO A 397 2.61 10.54 -14.68
C PRO A 397 1.31 10.32 -13.90
N VAL A 398 0.88 11.32 -13.14
CA VAL A 398 -0.38 11.28 -12.38
C VAL A 398 -1.42 12.14 -13.07
N ALA A 399 -2.49 11.54 -13.57
CA ALA A 399 -3.56 12.25 -14.28
C ALA A 399 -4.16 13.41 -13.46
N LEU A 400 -4.34 13.20 -12.14
CA LEU A 400 -4.85 14.23 -11.21
C LEU A 400 -3.88 15.39 -10.96
N LEU A 401 -2.64 15.29 -11.42
CA LEU A 401 -1.64 16.36 -11.39
C LEU A 401 -1.35 16.89 -12.79
N SER A 402 -2.33 16.85 -13.70
CA SER A 402 -2.18 17.29 -15.08
C SER A 402 -1.03 16.59 -15.83
N GLY A 403 -0.71 15.35 -15.44
CA GLY A 403 0.38 14.56 -16.02
C GLY A 403 1.75 14.77 -15.34
N ASP A 404 1.86 15.65 -14.35
CA ASP A 404 3.07 15.77 -13.54
C ASP A 404 3.43 14.42 -12.89
N ARG A 405 4.73 14.21 -12.74
CA ARG A 405 5.24 12.96 -12.22
C ARG A 405 5.27 12.95 -10.69
N SER A 406 4.99 11.78 -10.12
CA SER A 406 5.12 11.54 -8.69
C SER A 406 5.45 10.07 -8.42
N SER A 407 6.02 9.83 -7.25
CA SER A 407 6.04 8.51 -6.61
C SER A 407 4.94 8.46 -5.56
N ILE A 408 4.12 7.41 -5.59
CA ILE A 408 3.00 7.21 -4.66
C ILE A 408 3.15 5.81 -4.05
N HIS A 409 3.50 5.74 -2.76
CA HIS A 409 3.81 4.50 -2.05
C HIS A 409 2.56 3.90 -1.40
N HIS A 410 1.53 3.65 -2.21
CA HIS A 410 0.28 3.03 -1.77
C HIS A 410 0.16 1.63 -2.36
N GLN A 411 -0.28 0.67 -1.55
CA GLN A 411 -0.51 -0.71 -2.00
C GLN A 411 -1.40 -0.76 -3.25
N GLN A 412 -2.51 -0.02 -3.22
CA GLN A 412 -3.48 0.08 -4.32
C GLN A 412 -2.84 0.54 -5.64
N VAL A 413 -1.94 1.51 -5.58
CA VAL A 413 -1.24 2.04 -6.76
C VAL A 413 -0.22 1.03 -7.27
N ALA A 414 0.52 0.38 -6.36
CA ALA A 414 1.48 -0.66 -6.72
C ALA A 414 0.81 -1.85 -7.42
N GLU A 415 -0.37 -2.28 -6.95
CA GLU A 415 -1.18 -3.32 -7.59
C GLU A 415 -1.66 -2.88 -8.98
N ALA A 416 -2.14 -1.63 -9.11
CA ALA A 416 -2.53 -1.06 -10.41
C ALA A 416 -1.35 -1.02 -11.40
N HIS A 417 -0.15 -0.63 -10.95
CA HIS A 417 1.06 -0.67 -11.77
C HIS A 417 1.37 -2.08 -12.25
N GLY A 418 1.30 -3.08 -11.37
CA GLY A 418 1.52 -4.49 -11.71
C GLY A 418 0.56 -4.99 -12.80
N HIS A 419 -0.72 -4.66 -12.65
CA HIS A 419 -1.76 -5.03 -13.63
C HIS A 419 -1.51 -4.40 -15.01
N ILE A 420 -1.25 -3.09 -15.03
CA ILE A 420 -1.00 -2.35 -16.27
C ILE A 420 0.29 -2.85 -16.96
N ALA A 421 1.35 -3.11 -16.19
CA ALA A 421 2.58 -3.68 -16.73
C ALA A 421 2.32 -5.04 -17.41
N ALA A 422 1.56 -5.94 -16.78
CA ALA A 422 1.21 -7.23 -17.38
C ALA A 422 0.42 -7.11 -18.68
N LEU A 423 -0.59 -6.24 -18.72
CA LEU A 423 -1.38 -5.99 -19.94
C LEU A 423 -0.50 -5.46 -21.08
N ASN A 424 0.47 -4.59 -20.77
CA ASN A 424 1.35 -4.03 -21.79
C ASN A 424 2.52 -4.93 -22.16
N MET A 425 2.96 -5.82 -21.26
CA MET A 425 3.82 -6.96 -21.62
C MET A 425 3.14 -7.83 -22.68
N LEU A 426 1.81 -8.01 -22.58
CA LEU A 426 0.95 -8.70 -23.54
C LEU A 426 0.48 -7.82 -24.72
N LYS A 427 1.06 -6.63 -24.89
CA LYS A 427 0.79 -5.70 -26.01
C LYS A 427 -0.69 -5.28 -26.11
N ARG A 428 -1.38 -5.12 -24.97
CA ARG A 428 -2.78 -4.67 -24.93
C ARG A 428 -2.96 -3.15 -25.07
N GLY A 429 -1.90 -2.35 -24.90
CA GLY A 429 -1.96 -0.89 -25.06
C GLY A 429 -2.87 -0.21 -24.04
N LYS A 430 -2.83 -0.66 -22.78
CA LYS A 430 -3.68 -0.16 -21.71
C LYS A 430 -2.94 0.90 -20.91
N GLU A 431 -3.49 2.10 -20.83
CA GLU A 431 -2.98 3.15 -19.96
C GLU A 431 -3.47 2.98 -18.51
N LEU A 432 -2.62 3.37 -17.56
CA LEU A 432 -2.97 3.49 -16.15
C LEU A 432 -4.03 4.58 -15.96
N HIS A 433 -5.19 4.17 -15.44
CA HIS A 433 -6.27 5.06 -15.05
C HIS A 433 -6.76 4.67 -13.66
N THR A 434 -6.34 5.42 -12.65
CA THR A 434 -6.68 5.16 -11.24
C THR A 434 -6.69 6.44 -10.43
N VAL A 435 -7.48 6.46 -9.36
CA VAL A 435 -7.41 7.49 -8.32
C VAL A 435 -6.65 6.90 -7.14
N PRO A 436 -5.49 7.45 -6.76
CA PRO A 436 -4.75 6.98 -5.59
C PRO A 436 -5.63 6.95 -4.36
N PHE A 437 -5.72 5.80 -3.71
CA PHE A 437 -6.51 5.62 -2.49
C PHE A 437 -5.63 5.10 -1.36
N PHE A 438 -5.74 5.73 -0.19
CA PHE A 438 -5.05 5.34 1.03
C PHE A 438 -6.04 5.17 2.17
N TRP A 439 -5.68 4.29 3.09
CA TRP A 439 -6.48 4.00 4.25
C TRP A 439 -5.61 3.61 5.43
N THR A 440 -6.05 3.97 6.63
CA THR A 440 -5.47 3.45 7.88
C THR A 440 -6.52 3.41 8.98
N THR A 441 -6.26 2.60 9.99
CA THR A 441 -7.06 2.52 11.21
C THR A 441 -6.11 2.67 12.38
N MET A 442 -6.42 3.59 13.29
CA MET A 442 -5.60 3.88 14.46
C MET A 442 -6.50 4.18 15.65
N LEU A 443 -6.25 3.53 16.79
CA LEU A 443 -7.01 3.70 18.03
C LEU A 443 -8.54 3.70 17.81
N GLY A 444 -9.05 2.73 17.03
CA GLY A 444 -10.47 2.60 16.69
C GLY A 444 -11.01 3.60 15.67
N LYS A 445 -10.19 4.56 15.20
CA LYS A 445 -10.57 5.57 14.21
C LYS A 445 -10.12 5.19 12.81
N THR A 446 -10.98 5.44 11.82
CA THR A 446 -10.67 5.17 10.41
C THR A 446 -10.32 6.45 9.68
N ILE A 447 -9.19 6.41 8.96
CA ILE A 447 -8.76 7.50 8.09
C ILE A 447 -8.73 6.98 6.67
N ARG A 448 -9.37 7.72 5.77
CA ARG A 448 -9.41 7.45 4.35
C ARG A 448 -8.88 8.66 3.59
N TYR A 449 -8.23 8.42 2.46
CA TYR A 449 -7.73 9.46 1.60
C TYR A 449 -7.84 9.03 0.14
N ALA A 450 -8.29 9.94 -0.74
CA ALA A 450 -8.36 9.72 -2.18
C ALA A 450 -7.85 10.92 -2.95
N GLY A 451 -7.16 10.68 -4.06
CA GLY A 451 -6.66 11.70 -4.99
C GLY A 451 -5.21 12.12 -4.73
N CYS A 452 -4.84 13.29 -5.24
CA CYS A 452 -3.49 13.84 -5.10
C CYS A 452 -3.51 15.36 -4.87
N GLY A 453 -3.66 15.78 -3.62
CA GLY A 453 -3.36 17.15 -3.15
C GLY A 453 -1.88 17.59 -3.23
N LYS A 454 -1.04 17.14 -4.17
CA LYS A 454 0.33 17.69 -4.29
C LYS A 454 0.22 19.14 -4.77
N GLY A 455 0.74 20.09 -4.00
CA GLY A 455 0.71 21.52 -4.34
C GLY A 455 -0.68 22.15 -4.22
N TYR A 456 -1.54 21.63 -3.34
CA TYR A 456 -2.78 22.31 -2.97
C TYR A 456 -2.49 23.66 -2.30
N THR A 457 -3.43 24.59 -2.41
CA THR A 457 -3.31 25.96 -1.89
C THR A 457 -4.39 26.30 -0.86
N ASP A 458 -5.46 25.50 -0.79
CA ASP A 458 -6.58 25.75 0.11
C ASP A 458 -7.24 24.44 0.58
N THR A 459 -8.03 24.50 1.65
CA THR A 459 -8.79 23.37 2.18
C THR A 459 -10.19 23.77 2.61
N VAL A 460 -11.17 22.89 2.39
CA VAL A 460 -12.52 23.01 2.96
C VAL A 460 -12.78 21.85 3.91
N VAL A 461 -13.22 22.15 5.13
CA VAL A 461 -13.50 21.15 6.17
C VAL A 461 -15.01 21.05 6.41
N LYS A 462 -15.54 19.84 6.40
CA LYS A 462 -16.92 19.50 6.75
C LYS A 462 -16.94 18.61 7.98
N GLY A 463 -17.87 18.86 8.90
CA GLY A 463 -17.97 18.14 10.17
C GLY A 463 -17.21 18.85 11.28
N SER A 464 -16.80 18.10 12.30
CA SER A 464 -16.17 18.66 13.50
C SER A 464 -14.94 17.86 13.93
N LEU A 465 -13.87 18.59 14.20
CA LEU A 465 -12.64 18.07 14.80
C LEU A 465 -12.87 17.62 16.24
N GLU A 466 -13.61 18.41 17.01
CA GLU A 466 -13.97 18.10 18.39
C GLU A 466 -14.79 16.81 18.48
N GLN A 467 -15.72 16.61 17.54
CA GLN A 467 -16.54 15.39 17.46
C GLN A 467 -15.81 14.21 16.82
N GLN A 468 -14.55 14.39 16.39
CA GLN A 468 -13.72 13.34 15.79
C GLN A 468 -14.36 12.70 14.56
N LYS A 469 -15.06 13.52 13.76
CA LYS A 469 -15.76 13.08 12.56
C LYS A 469 -15.82 14.22 11.55
N PHE A 470 -14.99 14.13 10.52
CA PHE A 470 -14.86 15.19 9.54
C PHE A 470 -14.39 14.67 8.17
N LEU A 471 -14.55 15.51 7.16
CA LEU A 471 -14.09 15.37 5.79
C LEU A 471 -13.34 16.65 5.42
N ILE A 472 -12.18 16.51 4.80
CA ILE A 472 -11.34 17.62 4.32
C ILE A 472 -11.19 17.47 2.81
N PHE A 473 -11.46 18.53 2.08
CA PHE A 473 -11.15 18.67 0.66
C PHE A 473 -9.86 19.47 0.51
N TYR A 474 -8.95 19.00 -0.34
CA TYR A 474 -7.73 19.70 -0.72
C TYR A 474 -7.94 20.34 -2.09
N ILE A 475 -7.70 21.64 -2.19
CA ILE A 475 -8.05 22.46 -3.35
C ILE A 475 -6.78 23.01 -3.99
N LYS A 476 -6.69 22.88 -5.30
CA LYS A 476 -5.68 23.51 -6.14
C LYS A 476 -6.39 24.19 -7.31
N ASP A 477 -6.06 25.45 -7.57
CA ASP A 477 -6.64 26.22 -8.68
C ASP A 477 -8.18 26.22 -8.69
N GLY A 478 -8.80 26.28 -7.50
CA GLY A 478 -10.26 26.30 -7.33
C GLY A 478 -10.96 24.94 -7.45
N ILE A 479 -10.23 23.85 -7.69
CA ILE A 479 -10.76 22.49 -7.87
C ILE A 479 -10.23 21.54 -6.79
N VAL A 480 -11.07 20.62 -6.33
CA VAL A 480 -10.69 19.54 -5.43
C VAL A 480 -9.77 18.55 -6.15
N THR A 481 -8.56 18.37 -5.61
CA THR A 481 -7.56 17.41 -6.11
C THR A 481 -7.43 16.18 -5.21
N ALA A 482 -7.87 16.28 -3.96
CA ALA A 482 -7.94 15.17 -3.03
C ALA A 482 -8.96 15.39 -1.92
N ALA A 483 -9.28 14.32 -1.19
CA ALA A 483 -10.03 14.39 0.05
C ALA A 483 -9.52 13.41 1.09
N ALA A 484 -9.57 13.80 2.36
CA ALA A 484 -9.31 12.94 3.52
C ALA A 484 -10.52 12.93 4.45
N SER A 485 -10.76 11.83 5.15
CA SER A 485 -11.81 11.78 6.17
C SER A 485 -11.40 11.02 7.42
N LEU A 486 -11.97 11.41 8.55
CA LEU A 486 -11.96 10.67 9.81
C LEU A 486 -13.40 10.20 10.11
N ASP A 487 -13.62 8.88 10.22
CA ASP A 487 -14.92 8.24 10.56
C ASP A 487 -16.13 8.74 9.72
N CYS A 488 -15.88 9.09 8.45
CA CYS A 488 -16.86 9.68 7.53
C CYS A 488 -17.09 8.82 6.28
N ASP A 489 -17.06 7.50 6.43
CA ASP A 489 -17.36 6.55 5.34
C ASP A 489 -18.83 6.71 4.86
N PRO A 490 -19.12 6.61 3.54
CA PRO A 490 -18.22 6.30 2.44
C PRO A 490 -17.78 7.54 1.64
N MET A 491 -17.70 8.73 2.25
CA MET A 491 -17.54 10.00 1.52
C MET A 491 -16.28 10.04 0.63
N VAL A 492 -15.15 9.54 1.12
CA VAL A 492 -13.90 9.50 0.34
C VAL A 492 -14.02 8.53 -0.85
N SER A 493 -14.71 7.40 -0.71
CA SER A 493 -15.02 6.50 -1.83
C SER A 493 -15.93 7.16 -2.87
N LEU A 494 -16.86 8.02 -2.45
CA LEU A 494 -17.70 8.77 -3.38
C LEU A 494 -16.87 9.79 -4.16
N ILE A 495 -15.99 10.53 -3.49
CA ILE A 495 -15.11 11.51 -4.12
C ILE A 495 -14.15 10.82 -5.10
N ALA A 496 -13.59 9.67 -4.72
CA ALA A 496 -12.77 8.85 -5.61
C ALA A 496 -13.51 8.48 -6.91
N GLU A 497 -14.80 8.11 -6.84
CA GLU A 497 -15.59 7.88 -8.06
C GLU A 497 -15.81 9.15 -8.89
N VAL A 498 -16.01 10.31 -8.27
CA VAL A 498 -16.14 11.58 -9.01
C VAL A 498 -14.85 11.89 -9.77
N LEU A 499 -13.71 11.82 -9.08
CA LEU A 499 -12.39 12.05 -9.65
C LEU A 499 -12.06 11.03 -10.76
N TYR A 500 -12.38 9.75 -10.54
CA TYR A 500 -12.15 8.69 -11.52
C TYR A 500 -12.94 8.92 -12.82
N LEU A 501 -14.13 9.51 -12.72
CA LEU A 501 -14.95 9.82 -13.89
C LEU A 501 -14.49 11.09 -14.64
N GLY A 502 -13.37 11.69 -14.24
CA GLY A 502 -12.84 12.94 -14.81
C GLY A 502 -13.71 14.15 -14.48
N LYS A 503 -14.62 14.03 -13.51
CA LYS A 503 -15.43 15.16 -13.04
C LYS A 503 -14.65 15.96 -12.01
N GLN A 504 -14.85 17.27 -12.04
CA GLN A 504 -14.28 18.19 -11.08
C GLN A 504 -15.31 18.51 -10.00
N ILE A 505 -14.82 18.74 -8.79
CA ILE A 505 -15.59 19.34 -7.70
C ILE A 505 -14.97 20.71 -7.48
N THR A 506 -15.74 21.77 -7.66
CA THR A 506 -15.29 23.14 -7.42
C THR A 506 -15.17 23.41 -5.92
N LYS A 507 -14.40 24.42 -5.53
CA LYS A 507 -14.37 24.92 -4.16
C LYS A 507 -15.77 25.26 -3.65
N GLU A 508 -16.58 25.93 -4.48
CA GLU A 508 -17.95 26.34 -4.15
C GLU A 508 -18.88 25.14 -3.88
N GLU A 509 -18.73 24.04 -4.64
CA GLU A 509 -19.47 22.80 -4.35
C GLU A 509 -18.96 22.07 -3.10
N ALA A 510 -17.69 22.27 -2.75
CA ALA A 510 -17.08 21.70 -1.57
C ALA A 510 -17.47 22.47 -0.29
N GLU A 511 -17.74 23.78 -0.38
CA GLU A 511 -18.22 24.69 0.68
C GLU A 511 -19.67 24.45 1.10
#